data_AF-A0A1G8X4T0-F1
#
_entry.id   AF-A0A1G8X4T0-F1
#
_cell.length_a   1.000
_cell.length_b   1.000
_cell.length_c   1.000
_cell.angle_alpha   90.00
_cell.angle_beta   90.00
_cell.angle_gamma   90.00
#
_symmetry.space_group_name_H-M   'P 1'
#
loop_
_entity.id
_entity.type
_entity.pdbx_description
1 polymer ?
#
loop_
_entity_poly.entity_id
_entity_poly.type
_entity_poly.pdbx_seq_one_letter_code
_entity_poly.pdbx_strand_id
1 'polypeptide(L)'
;MEAKVHSLLEKHNLLSFEREVLDNLIPCLCLQLEKNKELPLGSSKMGGLPDLTKGCRIPLYNNLPLTFIAQYNPEEMNEVPFPTCLPAKGMLYFFYQADEQEVRGEKEHN
;
A
#
# COMPACT_ATOMS: atom_id res chain seq x y z
N MET A 1 17.14 -8.43 11.76
CA MET A 1 16.18 -8.80 10.70
C MET A 1 16.38 -10.25 10.29
N GLU A 2 17.60 -10.63 9.87
CA GLU A 2 17.97 -12.00 9.46
C GLU A 2 17.64 -13.06 10.52
N ALA A 3 17.95 -12.82 11.80
CA ALA A 3 17.60 -13.76 12.88
C ALA A 3 16.08 -14.04 13.00
N LYS A 4 15.24 -13.04 12.67
CA LYS A 4 13.77 -13.21 12.65
C LYS A 4 13.34 -14.02 11.43
N VAL A 5 13.98 -13.82 10.28
CA VAL A 5 13.74 -14.60 9.05
C VAL A 5 14.14 -16.07 9.28
N HIS A 6 15.33 -16.33 9.83
CA HIS A 6 15.79 -17.67 10.19
C HIS A 6 14.77 -18.40 11.08
N SER A 7 14.34 -17.77 12.18
CA SER A 7 13.37 -18.37 13.10
C SER A 7 12.02 -18.69 12.44
N LEU A 8 11.57 -17.87 11.48
CA LEU A 8 10.35 -18.14 10.72
C LEU A 8 10.54 -19.32 9.75
N LEU A 9 11.67 -19.40 9.06
CA LEU A 9 11.97 -20.51 8.16
C LEU A 9 12.10 -21.83 8.91
N GLU A 10 12.76 -21.84 10.08
CA GLU A 10 12.83 -23.01 10.95
C GLU A 10 11.43 -23.46 11.39
N LYS A 11 10.62 -22.54 11.91
CA LYS A 11 9.24 -22.81 12.34
C LYS A 11 8.38 -23.45 11.25
N HIS A 12 8.62 -23.11 9.98
CA HIS A 12 7.85 -23.60 8.85
C HIS A 12 8.54 -24.72 8.07
N ASN A 13 9.67 -25.27 8.56
CA ASN A 13 10.48 -26.31 7.90
C ASN A 13 10.98 -25.90 6.49
N LEU A 14 11.35 -24.62 6.32
CA LEU A 14 11.79 -24.02 5.05
C LEU A 14 13.28 -23.62 5.05
N LEU A 15 14.08 -24.12 5.99
CA LEU A 15 15.51 -23.78 6.10
C LEU A 15 16.32 -24.06 4.83
N SER A 16 15.89 -25.02 3.99
CA SER A 16 16.52 -25.29 2.70
C SER A 16 16.55 -24.07 1.76
N PHE A 17 15.62 -23.13 1.94
CA PHE A 17 15.52 -21.90 1.14
C PHE A 17 16.18 -20.69 1.80
N GLU A 18 16.81 -20.85 2.96
CA GLU A 18 17.30 -19.71 3.75
C GLU A 18 18.24 -18.79 2.96
N ARG A 19 19.24 -19.38 2.29
CA ARG A 19 20.16 -18.59 1.47
C ARG A 19 19.42 -17.83 0.37
N GLU A 20 18.51 -18.50 -0.35
CA GLU A 20 17.74 -17.87 -1.44
C GLU A 20 16.86 -16.73 -0.91
N VAL A 21 16.23 -16.90 0.24
CA VAL A 21 15.41 -15.86 0.88
C VAL A 21 16.27 -14.68 1.31
N LEU A 22 17.39 -14.92 1.98
CA LEU A 22 18.28 -13.87 2.50
C LEU A 22 18.93 -13.06 1.37
N ASP A 23 19.38 -13.73 0.31
CA ASP A 23 20.04 -13.09 -0.85
C ASP A 23 19.06 -12.23 -1.66
N ASN A 24 17.76 -12.51 -1.58
CA ASN A 24 16.71 -11.79 -2.31
C ASN A 24 15.87 -10.85 -1.40
N LEU A 25 16.35 -10.51 -0.21
CA LEU A 25 15.67 -9.53 0.64
C LEU A 25 15.75 -8.13 0.01
N ILE A 26 14.58 -7.57 -0.31
CA ILE A 26 14.45 -6.20 -0.78
C ILE A 26 13.86 -5.36 0.36
N PRO A 27 14.44 -4.19 0.67
CA PRO A 27 13.80 -3.24 1.58
C PRO A 27 12.36 -2.96 1.14
N CYS A 28 11.41 -2.98 2.08
CA CYS A 28 10.05 -2.49 1.82
C CYS A 28 9.56 -1.50 2.90
N LEU A 29 8.59 -0.67 2.54
CA LEU A 29 7.80 0.12 3.48
C LEU A 29 6.54 -0.67 3.82
N CYS A 30 6.37 -1.00 5.10
CA CYS A 30 5.16 -1.67 5.59
C CYS A 30 4.19 -0.61 6.11
N LEU A 31 2.98 -0.58 5.55
CA LEU A 31 1.93 0.33 5.99
C LEU A 31 1.14 -0.29 7.14
N GLN A 32 1.17 0.35 8.30
CA GLN A 32 0.32 -0.01 9.44
C GLN A 32 -0.92 0.87 9.43
N LEU A 33 -2.09 0.25 9.41
CA LEU A 33 -3.37 0.94 9.26
C LEU A 33 -4.08 1.07 10.60
N GLU A 34 -4.59 2.28 10.85
CA GLU A 34 -5.38 2.58 12.03
C GLU A 34 -6.67 3.29 11.59
N LYS A 35 -7.78 2.99 12.26
CA LYS A 35 -9.04 3.70 11.98
C LYS A 35 -8.94 5.10 12.56
N ASN A 36 -9.06 6.10 11.71
CA ASN A 36 -9.13 7.49 12.13
C ASN A 36 -10.38 8.16 11.56
N LYS A 37 -11.05 8.98 12.38
CA LYS A 37 -12.23 9.75 11.96
C LYS A 37 -11.86 11.10 11.35
N GLU A 38 -10.74 11.67 11.79
CA GLU A 38 -10.30 13.00 11.39
C GLU A 38 -8.81 12.95 11.08
N LEU A 39 -8.47 13.21 9.83
CA LEU A 39 -7.09 13.30 9.37
C LEU A 39 -6.85 14.72 8.86
N PRO A 40 -5.66 15.30 9.12
CA PRO A 40 -5.24 16.53 8.47
C PRO A 40 -5.35 16.43 6.95
N LEU A 41 -5.66 17.56 6.30
CA LEU A 41 -5.71 17.62 4.85
C LEU A 41 -4.34 17.26 4.25
N GLY A 42 -4.31 16.34 3.29
CA GLY A 42 -3.06 15.91 2.66
C GLY A 42 -2.26 14.89 3.46
N SER A 43 -2.86 14.27 4.49
CA SER A 43 -2.26 13.09 5.13
C SER A 43 -2.37 11.83 4.27
N SER A 44 -1.48 10.86 4.49
CA SER A 44 -1.68 9.53 3.92
C SER A 44 -2.96 8.89 4.46
N LYS A 45 -3.78 8.30 3.59
CA LYS A 45 -5.02 7.61 3.97
C LYS A 45 -5.45 6.58 2.94
N MET A 46 -6.19 5.59 3.41
CA MET A 46 -6.90 4.62 2.58
C MET A 46 -8.41 4.81 2.73
N GLY A 47 -9.12 4.89 1.61
CA GLY A 47 -10.56 5.13 1.53
C GLY A 47 -10.98 6.59 1.76
N GLY A 48 -12.29 6.84 1.73
CA GLY A 48 -12.86 8.17 1.86
C GLY A 48 -12.81 8.96 0.53
N LEU A 49 -12.62 10.28 0.63
CA LEU A 49 -12.48 11.16 -0.53
C LEU A 49 -11.03 11.64 -0.68
N PRO A 50 -10.51 11.75 -1.93
CA PRO A 50 -9.16 12.24 -2.16
C PRO A 50 -9.03 13.74 -1.87
N ASP A 51 -7.89 14.15 -1.33
CA ASP A 51 -7.55 15.55 -1.11
C ASP A 51 -6.95 16.14 -2.39
N LEU A 52 -7.80 16.39 -3.40
CA LEU A 52 -7.36 16.89 -4.70
C LEU A 52 -7.02 18.39 -4.64
N THR A 53 -5.86 18.77 -5.20
CA THR A 53 -5.53 20.18 -5.40
C THR A 53 -6.41 20.81 -6.47
N LYS A 54 -6.54 22.14 -6.44
CA LYS A 54 -7.33 22.89 -7.42
C LYS A 54 -6.86 22.56 -8.85
N GLY A 55 -7.81 22.13 -9.69
CA GLY A 55 -7.55 21.74 -11.08
C GLY A 55 -7.31 20.24 -11.31
N CYS A 56 -7.02 19.47 -10.25
CA CYS A 56 -7.02 18.02 -10.33
C CYS A 56 -8.46 17.49 -10.37
N ARG A 57 -8.70 16.50 -11.22
CA ARG A 57 -9.99 15.82 -11.34
C ARG A 57 -9.76 14.34 -11.04
N ILE A 58 -10.81 13.67 -10.56
CA ILE A 58 -10.81 12.22 -10.45
C ILE A 58 -10.53 11.63 -11.85
N PRO A 59 -9.56 10.71 -11.99
CA PRO A 59 -9.25 10.11 -13.27
C PRO A 59 -10.45 9.33 -13.82
N LEU A 60 -10.59 9.32 -15.14
CA LEU A 60 -11.65 8.61 -15.84
C LEU A 60 -11.07 7.37 -16.54
N TYR A 61 -11.85 6.30 -16.57
CA TYR A 61 -11.63 5.15 -17.44
C TYR A 61 -12.94 4.84 -18.16
N ASN A 62 -12.92 4.68 -19.48
CA ASN A 62 -14.14 4.53 -20.31
C ASN A 62 -15.21 5.61 -20.04
N ASN A 63 -14.78 6.87 -19.82
CA ASN A 63 -15.63 8.00 -19.44
C ASN A 63 -16.35 7.87 -18.08
N LEU A 64 -16.02 6.86 -17.27
CA LEU A 64 -16.53 6.68 -15.91
C LEU A 64 -15.47 7.12 -14.90
N PRO A 65 -15.85 7.84 -13.82
CA PRO A 65 -14.92 8.22 -12.77
C PRO A 65 -14.45 6.98 -12.01
N LEU A 66 -13.13 6.90 -11.81
CA LEU A 66 -12.54 5.83 -11.01
C LEU A 66 -12.82 6.05 -9.51
N THR A 67 -12.89 4.95 -8.78
CA THR A 67 -13.05 4.94 -7.34
C THR A 67 -11.71 5.16 -6.65
N PHE A 68 -11.68 6.05 -5.66
CA PHE A 68 -10.50 6.31 -4.85
C PHE A 68 -10.17 5.14 -3.93
N ILE A 69 -8.90 4.74 -3.89
CA ILE A 69 -8.38 3.70 -2.99
C ILE A 69 -7.62 4.34 -1.85
N ALA A 70 -6.64 5.19 -2.18
CA ALA A 70 -5.69 5.71 -1.22
C ALA A 70 -4.94 6.92 -1.77
N GLN A 71 -4.43 7.74 -0.86
CA GLN A 71 -3.42 8.74 -1.15
C GLN A 71 -2.27 8.58 -0.16
N TYR A 72 -1.04 8.85 -0.61
CA TYR A 72 0.15 8.81 0.24
C TYR A 72 0.97 10.06 0.06
N ASN A 73 1.29 10.71 1.18
CA ASN A 73 2.19 11.85 1.23
C ASN A 73 3.61 11.33 1.45
N PRO A 74 4.51 11.39 0.44
CA PRO A 74 5.88 10.92 0.59
C PRO A 74 6.67 11.68 1.67
N GLU A 75 6.25 12.90 2.03
CA GLU A 75 6.92 13.69 3.07
C GLU A 75 6.83 13.01 4.45
N GLU A 76 5.78 12.23 4.69
CA GLU A 76 5.62 11.42 5.91
C GLU A 76 6.62 10.24 5.99
N MET A 77 7.29 9.93 4.88
CA MET A 77 8.22 8.79 4.77
C MET A 77 9.68 9.23 4.70
N ASN A 78 9.95 10.54 4.69
CA ASN A 78 11.31 11.10 4.58
C ASN A 78 12.24 10.73 5.75
N GLU A 79 11.67 10.39 6.91
CA GLU A 79 12.45 9.98 8.10
C GLU A 79 12.88 8.51 8.04
N VAL A 80 12.29 7.70 7.14
CA VAL A 80 12.68 6.31 6.97
C VAL A 80 13.90 6.25 6.05
N PRO A 81 15.04 5.67 6.49
CA PRO A 81 16.22 5.47 5.66
C PRO A 81 15.96 4.34 4.65
N PHE A 82 15.05 4.61 3.74
CA PHE A 82 14.63 3.75 2.67
C PHE A 82 15.20 4.34 1.37
N PRO A 83 15.83 3.55 0.50
CA PRO A 83 16.15 4.00 -0.85
C PRO A 83 14.84 4.18 -1.61
N THR A 84 14.17 5.32 -1.40
CA THR A 84 12.89 5.62 -2.03
C THR A 84 13.16 5.96 -3.49
N CYS A 85 12.59 5.17 -4.40
CA CYS A 85 12.34 5.62 -5.77
C CYS A 85 11.18 6.64 -5.83
N LEU A 86 10.64 7.02 -4.65
CA LEU A 86 9.51 7.92 -4.51
C LEU A 86 9.98 9.38 -4.53
N PRO A 87 9.17 10.29 -5.08
CA PRO A 87 9.44 11.72 -4.99
C PRO A 87 9.57 12.19 -3.53
N ALA A 88 10.45 13.14 -3.25
CA ALA A 88 10.62 13.69 -1.89
C ALA A 88 9.42 14.52 -1.38
N LYS A 89 8.52 14.94 -2.28
CA LYS A 89 7.34 15.75 -1.99
C LYS A 89 6.24 15.52 -3.02
N GLY A 90 5.01 15.92 -2.66
CA GLY A 90 3.82 15.81 -3.50
C GLY A 90 2.81 14.85 -2.91
N MET A 91 1.93 14.32 -3.78
CA MET A 91 0.90 13.37 -3.36
C MET A 91 0.78 12.25 -4.39
N LEU A 92 0.84 11.01 -3.92
CA LEU A 92 0.54 9.83 -4.74
C LEU A 92 -0.93 9.50 -4.54
N TYR A 93 -1.70 9.36 -5.63
CA TYR A 93 -3.10 8.95 -5.57
C TYR A 93 -3.31 7.64 -6.32
N PHE A 94 -4.10 6.75 -5.72
CA PHE A 94 -4.43 5.44 -6.26
C PHE A 94 -5.94 5.35 -6.48
N PHE A 95 -6.33 4.99 -7.70
CA PHE A 95 -7.72 4.84 -8.12
C PHE A 95 -7.89 3.52 -8.87
N TYR A 96 -9.09 2.93 -8.82
CA TYR A 96 -9.45 1.74 -9.59
C TYR A 96 -10.86 1.83 -10.17
N GLN A 97 -11.14 1.02 -11.19
CA GLN A 97 -12.48 0.82 -11.71
C GLN A 97 -13.19 -0.19 -10.81
N ALA A 98 -14.25 0.25 -10.14
CA ALA A 98 -15.01 -0.58 -9.21
C ALA A 98 -16.18 -1.36 -9.85
N ASP A 99 -16.33 -1.28 -11.17
CA ASP A 99 -17.42 -1.97 -11.88
C ASP A 99 -17.43 -3.46 -11.54
N GLU A 100 -18.63 -3.98 -11.27
CA GLU A 100 -18.99 -5.33 -10.85
C GLU A 100 -17.86 -6.37 -10.99
N GLN A 101 -16.94 -6.36 -10.02
CA GLN A 101 -16.06 -7.50 -9.84
C GLN A 101 -16.90 -8.57 -9.17
N GLU A 102 -17.21 -9.65 -9.90
CA GLU A 102 -17.55 -10.92 -9.27
C GLU A 102 -16.47 -11.19 -8.22
N VAL A 103 -16.84 -11.08 -6.94
CA VAL A 103 -15.94 -11.41 -5.83
C VAL A 103 -15.51 -12.86 -6.05
N ARG A 104 -14.30 -13.08 -6.56
CA ARG A 104 -13.74 -14.41 -6.74
C ARG A 104 -13.18 -14.86 -5.39
N GLY A 105 -14.10 -15.12 -4.47
CA GLY A 105 -13.91 -15.85 -3.23
C GLY A 105 -15.18 -16.67 -3.06
N GLU A 106 -15.03 -17.99 -2.99
CA GLU A 106 -16.17 -18.87 -2.74
C GLU A 106 -16.89 -18.36 -1.48
N LYS A 107 -18.21 -18.20 -1.58
CA LYS A 107 -19.03 -17.98 -0.40
C LYS A 107 -18.86 -19.22 0.46
N GLU A 108 -18.10 -19.11 1.55
CA GLU A 108 -18.10 -20.13 2.59
C GLU A 108 -19.57 -20.32 3.01
N HIS A 109 -20.11 -21.49 2.70
CA HIS A 109 -21.46 -21.86 3.07
C HIS A 109 -21.47 -22.05 4.59
N ASN A 110 -22.29 -21.25 5.26
CA ASN A 110 -22.60 -21.36 6.67
C ASN A 110 -23.56 -22.53 6.92
#